data_AF-A0A2V8U8X1-F1
#
_entry.id   AF-A0A2V8U8X1-F1
#
_cell.length_a   1.000
_cell.length_b   1.000
_cell.length_c   1.000
_cell.angle_alpha   90.00
_cell.angle_beta   90.00
_cell.angle_gamma   90.00
#
_symmetry.space_group_name_H-M   'P 1'
#
loop_
_entity.id
_entity.type
_entity.pdbx_description
1 polymer ?
#
loop_
_entity_poly.entity_id
_entity_poly.type
_entity_poly.pdbx_seq_one_letter_code
_entity_poly.pdbx_strand_id
1 'polypeptide(L)' 'MGLMPKEYVNYREGAYRIADTRVSLDSLICLFREGMSAESMVESYPALTLEQVHGALAF' A
#
# COMPACT_ATOMS: atom_id res chain seq x y z
N MET A 1 -24.28 -1.16 -12.74
CA MET A 1 -22.97 -0.52 -12.56
C MET A 1 -22.03 -1.59 -12.02
N GLY A 2 -21.08 -2.09 -12.80
CA GLY A 2 -20.14 -3.11 -12.32
C GLY A 2 -19.13 -2.48 -11.37
N LEU A 3 -18.97 -3.03 -10.16
CA LEU A 3 -17.84 -2.71 -9.28
C LEU A 3 -16.57 -3.18 -9.99
N MET A 4 -15.74 -2.25 -10.45
CA MET A 4 -14.37 -2.57 -10.82
C MET A 4 -13.63 -2.91 -9.52
N PRO A 5 -12.91 -4.04 -9.45
CA PRO A 5 -12.05 -4.32 -8.30
C PRO A 5 -11.08 -3.15 -8.08
N LYS A 6 -10.96 -2.69 -6.84
CA LYS A 6 -10.05 -1.61 -6.51
C LYS A 6 -8.62 -2.14 -6.58
N GLU A 7 -7.80 -1.54 -7.43
CA GLU A 7 -6.37 -1.84 -7.51
C GLU A 7 -5.62 -1.04 -6.43
N TYR A 8 -4.95 -1.75 -5.52
CA TYR A 8 -4.17 -1.13 -4.45
C TYR A 8 -2.68 -1.01 -4.78
N VAL A 9 -2.20 -1.78 -5.76
CA VAL A 9 -0.80 -1.83 -6.16
C VAL A 9 -0.74 -1.72 -7.68
N ASN A 10 0.12 -0.82 -8.17
CA ASN A 10 0.39 -0.65 -9.59
C ASN A 10 1.88 -0.86 -9.86
N TYR A 11 2.20 -1.60 -10.94
CA TYR A 11 3.56 -1.68 -11.45
C TYR A 11 3.83 -0.53 -12.43
N ARG A 12 4.77 0.35 -12.10
CA ARG A 12 5.19 1.47 -12.97
C ARG A 12 6.69 1.69 -12.87
N GLU A 13 7.32 1.94 -14.01
CA GLU A 13 8.74 2.33 -14.09
C GLU A 13 9.69 1.34 -13.38
N GLY A 14 9.40 0.04 -13.46
CA GLY A 14 10.24 -0.99 -12.85
C GLY A 14 9.92 -1.33 -11.39
N ALA A 15 8.94 -0.69 -10.76
CA ALA A 15 8.64 -0.87 -9.34
C ALA A 15 7.14 -1.02 -9.05
N TYR A 16 6.81 -1.78 -8.00
CA TYR A 16 5.47 -1.84 -7.42
C TYR A 16 5.25 -0.65 -6.48
N ARG A 17 4.15 0.06 -6.69
CA ARG A 17 3.77 1.24 -5.89
C ARG A 17 2.33 1.13 -5.42
N ILE A 18 2.05 1.73 -4.28
CA ILE A 18 0.68 1.86 -3.79
C ILE A 18 -0.09 2.79 -4.72
N ALA A 19 -1.26 2.36 -5.17
CA ALA A 19 -2.07 3.06 -6.16
C ALA A 19 -2.27 4.53 -5.78
N ASP A 20 -2.16 5.41 -6.78
CA ASP A 20 -2.27 6.88 -6.65
C ASP A 20 -1.23 7.54 -5.73
N THR A 21 -0.16 6.83 -5.37
CA THR A 21 0.92 7.38 -4.55
C THR A 21 2.31 7.08 -5.13
N ARG A 22 3.32 7.72 -4.54
CA ARG A 22 4.74 7.40 -4.81
C ARG A 22 5.33 6.38 -3.83
N VAL A 23 4.54 5.92 -2.86
CA VAL A 23 5.01 4.97 -1.85
C VAL A 23 5.25 3.61 -2.51
N SER A 24 6.42 3.02 -2.25
CA SER A 24 6.75 1.70 -2.79
C SER A 24 6.08 0.61 -1.96
N LEU A 25 5.70 -0.49 -2.62
CA LEU A 25 5.19 -1.67 -1.93
C LEU A 25 6.26 -2.28 -1.00
N ASP A 26 7.52 -2.32 -1.46
CA ASP A 26 8.65 -2.85 -0.70
C ASP A 26 8.81 -2.16 0.66
N SER A 27 8.59 -0.85 0.74
CA SER A 27 8.63 -0.10 2.01
C SER A 27 7.59 -0.61 3.01
N LEU A 28 6.34 -0.87 2.59
CA LEU A 28 5.31 -1.40 3.47
C LEU A 28 5.62 -2.83 3.91
N ILE A 29 6.10 -3.67 2.99
CA ILE A 29 6.48 -5.06 3.30
C ILE A 29 7.62 -5.10 4.32
N CYS A 30 8.63 -4.24 4.19
CA CYS A 30 9.72 -4.15 5.16
C CYS A 30 9.21 -3.83 6.56
N LEU A 31 8.40 -2.78 6.72
CA LEU A 31 7.85 -2.38 8.02
C LEU A 31 6.92 -3.45 8.60
N PHE A 32 6.14 -4.13 7.76
CA PHE A 32 5.24 -5.19 8.21
C PHE A 32 6.03 -6.37 8.80
N ARG A 33 7.14 -6.72 8.13
CA ARG A 33 8.07 -7.76 8.60
C ARG A 33 8.80 -7.38 9.88
N GLU A 34 8.93 -6.09 10.18
CA GLU A 34 9.43 -5.57 11.46
C GLU A 34 8.36 -5.56 12.57
N GLY A 35 7.12 -5.98 12.27
CA GLY A 35 6.03 -6.08 13.22
C GLY A 35 5.22 -4.79 13.39
N MET A 36 5.41 -3.80 12.52
CA MET A 36 4.60 -2.58 12.52
C MET A 36 3.16 -2.89 12.09
N SER A 37 2.19 -2.34 12.80
CA SER A 37 0.77 -2.49 12.43
C SER A 37 0.40 -1.60 11.24
N ALA A 38 -0.70 -1.93 10.58
CA ALA A 38 -1.20 -1.14 9.44
C ALA A 38 -1.56 0.30 9.86
N GLU A 39 -2.08 0.48 11.07
CA GLU A 39 -2.40 1.80 11.64
C GLU A 39 -1.13 2.66 11.80
N SER A 40 -0.06 2.10 12.38
CA SER A 40 1.22 2.82 12.51
C SER A 40 1.88 3.11 11.16
N MET A 41 1.64 2.27 10.13
CA MET A 41 2.08 2.58 8.77
C MET A 41 1.34 3.78 8.18
N VAL A 42 0.04 3.93 8.43
CA VAL A 42 -0.73 5.12 7.99
C VAL A 42 -0.22 6.38 8.68
N GLU A 43 0.14 6.28 9.97
CA GLU A 43 0.77 7.39 10.70
C GLU A 43 2.13 7.77 10.08
N SER A 44 2.90 6.78 9.64
CA SER A 44 4.21 6.97 8.99
C SER A 44 4.12 7.44 7.53
N TYR A 45 3.02 7.12 6.84
CA TYR A 45 2.75 7.50 5.46
C TYR A 45 1.40 8.22 5.33
N PRO A 46 1.34 9.54 5.61
CA PRO A 46 0.09 10.31 5.54
C PRO A 46 -0.58 10.35 4.16
N ALA A 47 0.12 9.91 3.11
CA ALA A 47 -0.44 9.77 1.76
C ALA A 47 -1.26 8.47 1.56
N LEU A 48 -1.22 7.55 2.52
CA LEU A 48 -1.94 6.27 2.46
C LEU A 48 -3.16 6.30 3.36
N THR A 49 -4.23 5.64 2.91
CA THR A 49 -5.34 5.26 3.78
C THR A 49 -5.11 3.88 4.38
N LEU A 50 -5.81 3.58 5.48
CA LEU A 50 -5.77 2.25 6.09
C LEU A 50 -6.24 1.16 5.11
N GLU A 51 -7.22 1.47 4.27
CA GLU A 51 -7.69 0.61 3.19
C GLU A 51 -6.57 0.32 2.18
N GLN A 52 -5.80 1.33 1.77
CA GLN A 52 -4.67 1.14 0.86
C GLN A 52 -3.56 0.29 1.48
N VAL A 53 -3.25 0.49 2.77
CA VAL A 53 -2.24 -0.32 3.47
C VAL A 53 -2.67 -1.79 3.53
N HIS A 54 -3.90 -2.07 3.98
CA HIS A 54 -4.39 -3.46 4.01
C HIS A 54 -4.49 -4.08 2.62
N GLY A 55 -5.02 -3.33 1.65
CA GLY A 55 -5.14 -3.80 0.28
C GLY A 55 -3.79 -4.10 -0.37
N ALA A 56 -2.76 -3.31 -0.06
CA ALA A 56 -1.41 -3.54 -0.53
C ALA A 56 -0.71 -4.72 0.16
N LEU A 57 -0.93 -4.92 1.46
CA LEU A 57 -0.39 -6.09 2.18
C LEU A 57 -1.03 -7.42 1.76
N ALA A 58 -2.22 -7.38 1.16
CA ALA A 58 -2.94 -8.54 0.66
C ALA A 58 -2.66 -8.88 -0.83
N PHE A 59 -1.86 -8.06 -1.53
CA PHE A 59 -1.42 -8.26 -2.92
C PHE A 59 -0.32 -9.32 -3.01
#